data_AF-A0ABD5M835-F1
#
_entry.id   AF-A0ABD5M835-F1
#
_cell.length_a   1.000
_cell.length_b   1.000
_cell.length_c   1.000
_cell.angle_alpha   90.00
_cell.angle_beta   90.00
_cell.angle_gamma   90.00
#
_symmetry.space_group_name_H-M   'P 1'
#
loop_
_entity.id
_entity.type
_entity.pdbx_description
1 polymer ?
#
loop_
_entity_poly.entity_id
_entity_poly.type
_entity_poly.pdbx_seq_one_letter_code
_entity_poly.pdbx_strand_id
1 'polypeptide(L)' 'MNTNEVLEKYGLTRETAAQYVDAITRSNQTQTAEELDVSRDTINRYKNAFSKMSAQERLLLISTLTQNQLLDHITEQ' A
#
# COMPACT_ATOMS: atom_id res chain seq x y z
N MET A 1 14.06 10.64 4.11
CA MET A 1 13.02 10.22 3.15
C MET A 1 11.81 9.76 3.95
N ASN A 2 10.65 10.35 3.73
CA ASN A 2 9.40 10.03 4.43
C ASN A 2 8.39 9.34 3.51
N THR A 3 7.30 8.80 4.06
CA THR A 3 6.30 8.02 3.30
C THR A 3 5.64 8.82 2.17
N ASN A 4 5.41 10.13 2.35
CA ASN A 4 4.82 10.96 1.30
C ASN A 4 5.79 11.14 0.12
N GLU A 5 7.07 11.36 0.39
CA GLU A 5 8.10 11.46 -0.64
C GLU A 5 8.24 10.16 -1.46
N VAL A 6 8.10 9.00 -0.80
CA VAL A 6 8.10 7.70 -1.50
C VAL A 6 6.84 7.55 -2.36
N LEU A 7 5.67 7.89 -1.84
CA LEU A 7 4.42 7.84 -2.60
C LEU A 7 4.46 8.73 -3.85
N GLU A 8 4.94 9.97 -3.71
CA GLU A 8 5.10 10.93 -4.81
C GLU A 8 6.10 10.42 -5.85
N LYS A 9 7.26 9.93 -5.41
CA LYS A 9 8.30 9.37 -6.30
C LYS A 9 7.77 8.27 -7.23
N TYR A 10 6.81 7.47 -6.76
CA TYR A 10 6.24 6.37 -7.52
C TYR A 10 4.84 6.66 -8.09
N GLY A 11 4.33 7.89 -7.95
CA GLY A 11 3.01 8.29 -8.45
C GLY A 11 1.86 7.52 -7.80
N LEU A 12 1.97 7.24 -6.51
CA LEU A 12 1.00 6.47 -5.73
C LEU A 12 0.17 7.41 -4.84
N THR A 13 -1.13 7.19 -4.81
CA THR A 13 -2.02 7.79 -3.80
C THR A 13 -1.90 7.03 -2.48
N ARG A 14 -2.01 7.75 -1.37
CA ARG A 14 -1.91 7.19 -0.02
C ARG A 14 -3.02 6.18 0.27
N GLU A 15 -4.26 6.49 -0.08
CA GLU A 15 -5.43 5.65 0.14
C GLU A 15 -5.28 4.28 -0.54
N THR A 16 -5.07 4.28 -1.86
CA THR A 16 -4.88 3.04 -2.62
C THR A 16 -3.59 2.30 -2.22
N ALA A 17 -2.57 3.01 -1.73
CA ALA A 17 -1.37 2.37 -1.18
C ALA A 17 -1.66 1.64 0.14
N ALA A 18 -2.46 2.22 1.03
CA ALA A 18 -2.86 1.60 2.30
C ALA A 18 -3.68 0.33 2.05
N GLN A 19 -4.66 0.45 1.17
CA GLN A 19 -5.46 -0.65 0.62
C GLN A 19 -4.58 -1.76 0.02
N TYR A 20 -3.64 -1.40 -0.86
CA TYR A 20 -2.73 -2.36 -1.48
C TYR A 20 -1.83 -3.05 -0.45
N VAL A 21 -1.28 -2.31 0.52
CA VAL A 21 -0.45 -2.87 1.61
C VAL A 21 -1.25 -3.86 2.44
N ASP A 22 -2.48 -3.51 2.81
CA ASP A 22 -3.35 -4.37 3.61
C ASP A 22 -3.72 -5.67 2.89
N ALA A 23 -4.04 -5.58 1.59
CA ALA A 23 -4.34 -6.76 0.79
C ALA A 23 -3.12 -7.72 0.68
N ILE A 24 -1.90 -7.20 0.55
CA ILE A 24 -0.70 -8.05 0.45
C ILE A 24 -0.23 -8.60 1.81
N THR A 25 -0.53 -7.93 2.93
CA THR A 25 -0.20 -8.43 4.28
C THR A 25 -1.20 -9.48 4.76
N ARG A 26 -2.48 -9.38 4.38
CA ARG A 26 -3.53 -10.37 4.67
C ARG A 26 -3.43 -11.68 3.88
N SER A 27 -2.38 -11.87 3.07
CA SER A 27 -2.00 -13.12 2.39
C SER A 27 -2.93 -13.65 1.29
N ASN A 28 -3.81 -12.82 0.69
CA ASN A 28 -4.62 -13.24 -0.47
C ASN A 28 -4.34 -12.40 -1.73
N GLN A 29 -3.14 -12.59 -2.31
CA GLN A 29 -2.62 -11.80 -3.45
C GLN A 29 -3.51 -11.83 -4.71
N THR A 30 -4.34 -12.87 -4.87
CA THR A 30 -5.21 -13.04 -6.05
C THR A 30 -6.47 -12.17 -5.98
N GLN A 31 -6.88 -11.77 -4.77
CA GLN A 31 -8.12 -11.01 -4.53
C GLN A 31 -7.89 -9.49 -4.41
N THR A 32 -6.63 -9.03 -4.46
CA THR A 32 -6.28 -7.61 -4.28
C THR A 32 -6.99 -6.66 -5.26
N ALA A 33 -7.36 -7.08 -6.47
CA ALA A 33 -8.14 -6.22 -7.38
C ALA A 33 -9.63 -6.17 -7.01
N GLU A 34 -10.20 -7.29 -6.57
CA GLU A 34 -11.61 -7.40 -6.18
C GLU A 34 -11.86 -6.76 -4.81
N GLU A 35 -10.89 -6.84 -3.89
CA GLU A 35 -10.98 -6.27 -2.55
C GLU A 35 -10.82 -4.74 -2.52
N LEU A 36 -10.12 -4.17 -3.51
CA LEU A 36 -9.75 -2.75 -3.48
C LEU A 36 -10.65 -1.85 -4.32
N ASP A 37 -11.67 -2.40 -4.99
CA ASP A 37 -12.55 -1.66 -5.92
C ASP A 37 -11.78 -0.75 -6.90
N VAL A 38 -10.60 -1.20 -7.32
CA VAL A 38 -9.75 -0.47 -8.29
C VAL A 38 -9.51 -1.31 -9.54
N SER A 39 -9.24 -0.62 -10.64
CA SER A 39 -8.93 -1.28 -11.91
C SER A 39 -7.71 -2.21 -11.79
N ARG A 40 -7.69 -3.27 -12.61
CA ARG A 40 -6.52 -4.16 -12.74
C ARG A 40 -5.25 -3.39 -13.14
N ASP A 41 -5.38 -2.33 -13.92
CA ASP A 41 -4.25 -1.47 -14.30
C ASP A 41 -3.68 -0.71 -13.11
N THR A 42 -4.55 -0.24 -12.20
CA THR A 42 -4.13 0.35 -10.92
C THR A 42 -3.32 -0.67 -10.12
N ILE A 43 -3.82 -1.90 -9.96
CA ILE A 43 -3.07 -2.95 -9.23
C ILE A 43 -1.71 -3.22 -9.88
N ASN A 44 -1.66 -3.34 -11.21
CA ASN A 44 -0.41 -3.55 -11.93
C ASN A 44 0.56 -2.37 -11.74
N ARG A 45 0.07 -1.12 -11.73
CA ARG A 45 0.88 0.07 -11.44
C ARG A 45 1.51 -0.03 -10.04
N TYR A 46 0.73 -0.40 -9.03
CA TYR A 46 1.22 -0.51 -7.65
C TYR A 46 2.19 -1.68 -7.49
N LYS A 47 1.90 -2.82 -8.08
CA LYS A 47 2.82 -3.97 -8.12
C LYS A 47 4.16 -3.60 -8.74
N ASN A 48 4.15 -2.92 -9.88
CA ASN A 48 5.36 -2.47 -10.57
C ASN A 48 6.11 -1.37 -9.80
N ALA A 49 5.39 -0.48 -9.11
CA ALA A 49 6.00 0.53 -8.24
C ALA A 49 6.71 -0.15 -7.06
N PHE A 50 6.03 -1.05 -6.37
CA PHE A 50 6.61 -1.81 -5.26
C PHE A 50 7.83 -2.59 -5.71
N SER A 51 7.81 -3.25 -6.88
CA SER A 51 8.97 -3.99 -7.39
C SER A 51 10.19 -3.11 -7.68
N LYS A 52 9.99 -1.82 -7.99
CA LYS A 52 11.06 -0.84 -8.24
C LYS A 52 11.60 -0.17 -6.97
N MET A 53 10.87 -0.25 -5.86
CA MET A 53 11.31 0.29 -4.56
C MET A 53 12.53 -0.45 -4.03
N SER A 54 13.41 0.29 -3.35
CA SER A 54 14.43 -0.34 -2.49
C SER A 54 13.77 -1.09 -1.33
N ALA A 55 14.51 -2.02 -0.72
CA ALA A 55 14.02 -2.74 0.46
C ALA A 55 13.65 -1.77 1.60
N GLN A 56 14.43 -0.70 1.79
CA GLN A 56 14.18 0.31 2.81
C GLN A 56 12.92 1.14 2.50
N GLU A 57 12.74 1.55 1.24
CA GLU A 57 11.53 2.28 0.80
C GLU A 57 10.28 1.45 1.00
N ARG A 58 10.32 0.17 0.60
CA ARG A 58 9.19 -0.74 0.71
C ARG A 58 8.86 -1.03 2.18
N LEU A 59 9.86 -1.26 3.02
CA LEU A 59 9.68 -1.49 4.46
C LEU A 59 9.07 -0.27 5.15
N LEU A 60 9.56 0.93 4.83
CA LEU A 60 9.02 2.18 5.38
C LEU A 60 7.53 2.32 5.04
N LEU A 61 7.16 2.12 3.77
CA LEU A 61 5.77 2.22 3.31
C LEU A 61 4.85 1.22 4.02
N ILE A 62 5.23 -0.05 4.04
CA ILE A 62 4.44 -1.11 4.68
C ILE A 62 4.27 -0.80 6.17
N SER A 63 5.37 -0.51 6.88
CA SER A 63 5.36 -0.25 8.31
C SER A 63 4.47 0.95 8.68
N THR A 64 4.60 2.07 7.98
CA THR A 64 3.79 3.27 8.26
C THR A 64 2.31 3.04 7.97
N LEU A 65 1.98 2.42 6.84
CA LEU A 65 0.57 2.24 6.45
C LEU A 65 -0.14 1.23 7.35
N THR A 66 0.51 0.12 7.70
CA THR A 66 -0.03 -0.84 8.66
C THR A 66 -0.20 -0.24 10.05
N GLN A 67 0.72 0.60 10.52
CA GLN A 67 0.58 1.28 11.80
C GLN A 67 -0.62 2.25 11.80
N ASN A 68 -0.82 3.01 10.73
CA ASN A 68 -1.99 3.91 10.62
C ASN A 68 -3.29 3.12 10.66
N GLN A 69 -3.37 2.01 9.91
CA GLN A 69 -4.57 1.14 9.89
C GLN A 69 -4.86 0.54 11.27
N LEU A 70 -3.82 0.12 12.00
CA LEU A 70 -3.98 -0.36 13.36
C LEU A 70 -4.49 0.75 14.29
N LEU A 71 -3.96 1.97 14.16
CA LEU A 71 -4.45 3.13 14.91
C LEU A 71 -5.91 3.41 14.61
N ASP A 72 -6.29 3.48 13.33
CA ASP A 72 -7.66 3.73 12.89
C ASP A 72 -8.61 2.67 13.48
N HIS A 73 -8.22 1.37 13.42
CA HIS A 73 -9.00 0.28 14.01
C HIS A 73 -9.16 0.39 15.52
N ILE A 74 -8.16 0.91 16.24
CA ILE A 74 -8.21 1.10 17.69
C ILE A 74 -9.03 2.34 18.07
N THR A 75 -9.02 3.39 17.26
CA THR A 75 -9.71 4.66 17.55
C THR A 75 -11.15 4.73 17.04
N GLU A 76 -11.54 3.86 16.11
CA GLU A 76 -12.92 3.72 15.62
C GLU A 76 -13.77 2.72 16.45
N GLN A 77 -13.19 2.12 17.51
CA GLN A 77 -13.89 1.31 18.53
C GLN A 77 -14.39 2.17 19.69
#